data_AF-A0A3M1CXE3-F1
#
_entry.id   AF-A0A3M1CXE3-F1
#
_cell.length_a   1.000
_cell.length_b   1.000
_cell.length_c   1.000
_cell.angle_alpha   90.00
_cell.angle_beta   90.00
_cell.angle_gamma   90.00
#
_symmetry.space_group_name_H-M   'P 1'
#
loop_
_entity.id
_entity.type
_entity.pdbx_description
1 polymer ?
#
loop_
_entity_poly.entity_id
_entity_poly.type
_entity_poly.pdbx_seq_one_letter_code
_entity_poly.pdbx_strand_id
1 'polypeptide(L)'
;MSDLRSQLAAAFGQPAPEDPAAASAPSGAGPSILDDDAHLDTEWLTVLHRLRAELPGAPEMAARPKLAQARMVSDRVVKMLKKAGRKRDARQLAGLRDDFLARRDKAAWAAVKLRFQTLGLSARAYRSLKQVGADPQAVLARLDRTPEEDLRGMGAARLRELLG
;
A
#
# COMPACT_ATOMS: atom_id res chain seq x y z
N MET A 1 11.87 17.36 -60.95
CA MET A 1 11.59 18.38 -59.93
C MET A 1 11.24 17.64 -58.66
N SER A 2 12.24 17.40 -57.82
CA SER A 2 12.18 16.46 -56.70
C SER A 2 11.70 17.17 -55.44
N ASP A 3 10.73 16.53 -54.78
CA ASP A 3 9.91 17.08 -53.71
C ASP A 3 10.73 17.36 -52.43
N LEU A 4 10.85 18.65 -52.08
CA LEU A 4 11.49 19.13 -50.85
C LEU A 4 10.83 18.59 -49.57
N ARG A 5 9.58 18.10 -49.66
CA ARG A 5 8.87 17.42 -48.57
C ARG A 5 9.41 16.01 -48.28
N SER A 6 9.90 15.29 -49.29
CA SER A 6 10.38 13.92 -49.11
C SER A 6 11.78 13.85 -48.47
N GLN A 7 12.60 14.90 -48.62
CA GLN A 7 13.92 14.96 -48.00
C GLN A 7 13.87 15.34 -46.51
N LEU A 8 12.83 16.08 -46.09
CA LEU A 8 12.67 16.48 -44.69
C LEU A 8 12.13 15.36 -43.79
N ALA A 9 11.38 14.42 -44.36
CA ALA A 9 10.89 13.23 -43.67
C ALA A 9 11.99 12.18 -43.39
N ALA A 10 13.09 12.18 -44.15
CA ALA A 10 14.22 11.27 -43.93
C ALA A 10 15.25 11.79 -42.90
N ALA A 11 15.27 13.10 -42.63
CA ALA A 11 16.21 13.71 -41.69
C ALA A 11 15.71 13.71 -40.22
N PHE A 12 14.39 13.57 -40.01
CA PHE A 12 13.77 13.52 -38.68
C PHE A 12 13.13 12.15 -38.45
N GLY A 13 13.97 11.10 -38.49
CA GLY A 13 13.59 9.70 -38.34
C GLY A 13 12.46 9.51 -37.33
N GLN A 14 11.33 9.00 -37.82
CA GLN A 14 10.27 8.48 -36.96
C GLN A 14 10.85 7.29 -36.19
N PRO A 15 10.94 7.33 -34.85
CA PRO A 15 11.05 6.09 -34.10
C PRO A 15 9.73 5.33 -34.26
N ALA A 16 9.85 4.03 -34.49
CA ALA A 16 8.73 3.09 -34.52
C ALA A 16 7.88 3.22 -33.23
N PRO A 17 6.56 2.95 -33.29
CA PRO A 17 5.76 2.84 -32.08
C PRO A 17 6.19 1.58 -31.33
N GLU A 18 7.15 1.71 -30.41
CA GLU A 18 7.42 0.69 -29.41
C GLU A 18 6.22 0.64 -28.45
N ASP A 19 5.64 -0.56 -28.31
CA ASP A 19 4.58 -0.89 -27.37
C ASP A 19 4.84 -0.34 -25.96
N PRO A 20 3.98 0.54 -25.40
CA PRO A 20 4.10 0.95 -24.01
C PRO A 20 3.38 -0.06 -23.12
N ALA A 21 3.92 -1.27 -23.01
CA ALA A 21 3.45 -2.26 -22.02
C ALA A 21 4.59 -3.04 -21.36
N ALA A 22 5.79 -2.46 -21.30
CA ALA A 22 6.77 -2.85 -20.30
C ALA A 22 6.30 -2.29 -18.95
N ALA A 23 5.61 -3.14 -18.19
CA ALA A 23 5.29 -2.91 -16.80
C ALA A 23 6.54 -2.40 -16.08
N SER A 24 6.50 -1.14 -15.64
CA SER A 24 7.47 -0.63 -14.68
C SER A 24 7.35 -1.48 -13.42
N ALA A 25 8.22 -2.48 -13.29
CA ALA A 25 8.58 -2.98 -11.97
C ALA A 25 9.41 -1.87 -11.33
N PRO A 26 8.93 -1.19 -10.28
CA PRO A 26 9.80 -0.31 -9.53
C PRO A 26 10.83 -1.20 -8.82
N SER A 27 11.98 -1.44 -9.46
CA SER A 27 13.22 -1.76 -8.74
C SER A 27 13.70 -0.48 -8.08
N GLY A 28 13.07 -0.16 -6.94
CA GLY A 28 13.58 0.81 -5.99
C GLY A 28 13.91 0.04 -4.72
N ALA A 29 15.20 -0.13 -4.44
CA ALA A 29 15.72 -0.61 -3.16
C ALA A 29 15.56 0.47 -2.06
N GLY A 30 14.36 1.01 -1.94
CA GLY A 30 13.91 1.74 -0.75
C GLY A 30 13.09 0.80 0.14
N PRO A 31 12.96 1.07 1.44
CA PRO A 31 12.10 0.28 2.32
C PRO A 31 10.69 0.23 1.71
N SER A 32 10.17 -0.98 1.54
CA SER A 32 8.84 -1.21 1.00
C SER A 32 7.83 -0.63 1.98
N ILE A 33 6.76 0.01 1.49
CA ILE A 33 5.66 0.46 2.35
C ILE A 33 4.98 -0.70 3.10
N LEU A 34 5.24 -1.94 2.69
CA LEU A 34 4.79 -3.17 3.33
C LEU A 34 5.70 -3.62 4.47
N ASP A 35 6.90 -3.06 4.62
CA ASP A 35 7.79 -3.40 5.72
C ASP A 35 7.18 -2.99 7.05
N ASP A 36 7.44 -3.77 8.10
CA ASP A 36 6.86 -3.54 9.44
C ASP A 36 7.27 -2.21 10.06
N ASP A 37 8.41 -1.67 9.63
CA ASP A 37 9.01 -0.42 10.11
C ASP A 37 8.74 0.78 9.19
N ALA A 38 8.05 0.59 8.06
CA ALA A 38 7.84 1.65 7.07
C ALA A 38 7.07 2.86 7.59
N HIS A 39 6.31 2.72 8.69
CA HIS A 39 5.62 3.83 9.33
C HIS A 39 6.54 4.70 10.19
N LEU A 40 7.70 4.20 10.63
CA LEU A 40 8.59 4.88 11.58
C LEU A 40 9.08 6.23 11.07
N ASP A 41 9.38 6.32 9.77
CA ASP A 41 9.90 7.53 9.13
C ASP A 41 8.82 8.40 8.48
N THR A 42 7.55 8.18 8.82
CA THR A 42 6.43 8.93 8.23
C THR A 42 6.19 10.26 8.93
N GLU A 43 5.68 11.23 8.16
CA GLU A 43 5.17 12.49 8.72
C GLU A 43 4.08 12.24 9.76
N TRP A 44 3.28 11.18 9.59
CA TRP A 44 2.27 10.77 10.56
C TRP A 44 2.88 10.54 11.94
N LEU A 45 3.94 9.72 12.04
CA LEU A 45 4.57 9.45 13.34
C LEU A 45 5.28 10.69 13.90
N THR A 46 5.94 11.47 13.05
CA THR A 46 6.58 12.72 13.46
C THR A 46 5.56 13.68 14.11
N VAL A 47 4.41 13.88 13.46
CA VAL A 47 3.33 14.72 13.97
C VAL A 47 2.70 14.12 15.23
N LEU A 48 2.56 12.79 15.31
CA LEU A 48 2.06 12.11 16.50
C LEU A 48 2.97 12.36 17.72
N HIS A 49 4.29 12.21 17.57
CA HIS A 49 5.25 12.46 18.65
C HIS A 49 5.19 13.92 19.12
N ARG A 50 5.15 14.88 18.20
CA ARG A 50 5.03 16.31 18.51
C ARG A 50 3.75 16.61 19.29
N LEU A 51 2.59 16.23 18.75
CA LEU A 51 1.28 16.51 19.37
C LEU A 51 1.12 15.80 20.73
N ARG A 52 1.73 14.63 20.90
CA ARG A 52 1.77 13.93 22.18
C ARG A 52 2.55 14.71 23.24
N ALA A 53 3.69 15.29 22.88
CA ALA A 53 4.51 16.07 23.81
C ALA A 53 3.80 17.36 24.28
N GLU A 54 2.92 17.92 23.45
CA GLU A 54 2.14 19.12 23.77
C GLU A 54 0.90 18.85 24.63
N LEU A 55 0.50 17.58 24.80
CA LEU A 55 -0.74 17.21 25.48
C LEU A 55 -0.46 16.61 26.87
N PRO A 56 -0.92 17.26 27.95
CA PRO A 56 -0.80 16.68 29.28
C PRO A 56 -1.65 15.41 29.38
N GLY A 57 -1.07 14.33 29.93
CA GLY A 57 -1.72 13.03 30.08
C GLY A 57 -1.86 12.21 28.78
N ALA A 58 -1.12 12.58 27.73
CA ALA A 58 -1.11 11.78 26.52
C ALA A 58 -0.50 10.39 26.77
N PRO A 59 -1.01 9.33 26.10
CA PRO A 59 -0.59 7.96 26.39
C PRO A 59 0.87 7.72 26.03
N GLU A 60 1.60 7.00 26.87
CA GLU A 60 2.99 6.64 26.58
C GLU A 60 3.13 5.81 25.30
N MET A 61 4.24 6.01 24.60
CA MET A 61 4.56 5.31 23.37
C MET A 61 6.07 5.22 23.23
N ALA A 62 6.55 4.02 22.89
CA ALA A 62 7.96 3.75 22.66
C ALA A 62 8.52 4.65 21.55
N ALA A 63 9.85 4.82 21.53
CA ALA A 63 10.54 5.58 20.47
C ALA A 63 10.35 4.94 19.08
N ARG A 64 10.32 3.60 19.02
CA ARG A 64 10.01 2.82 17.81
C ARG A 64 8.79 1.93 18.07
N PRO A 65 7.57 2.48 17.97
CA PRO A 65 6.35 1.72 18.27
C PRO A 65 6.03 0.78 17.11
N LYS A 66 5.45 -0.40 17.43
CA LYS A 66 4.82 -1.25 16.41
C LYS A 66 3.66 -0.49 15.75
N LEU A 67 3.36 -0.79 14.48
CA LEU A 67 2.28 -0.13 13.73
C LEU A 67 0.93 -0.15 14.50
N ALA A 68 0.58 -1.29 15.10
CA ALA A 68 -0.65 -1.43 15.90
C ALA A 68 -0.69 -0.47 17.11
N GLN A 69 0.44 -0.29 17.80
CA GLN A 69 0.56 0.65 18.91
C GLN A 69 0.46 2.10 18.43
N ALA A 70 1.15 2.45 17.34
CA ALA A 70 1.09 3.77 16.73
C ALA A 70 -0.35 4.15 16.34
N ARG A 71 -1.10 3.22 15.75
CA ARG A 71 -2.53 3.41 15.43
C ARG A 71 -3.36 3.71 16.68
N MET A 72 -3.26 2.86 17.70
CA MET A 72 -4.01 3.02 18.94
C MET A 72 -3.70 4.35 19.65
N VAL A 73 -2.42 4.72 19.73
CA VAL A 73 -1.98 5.98 20.34
C VAL A 73 -2.49 7.16 19.52
N SER A 74 -2.41 7.11 18.18
CA SER A 74 -2.95 8.12 17.29
C SER A 74 -4.45 8.33 17.51
N ASP A 75 -5.25 7.27 17.65
CA ASP A 75 -6.69 7.39 17.93
C ASP A 75 -6.97 8.09 19.26
N ARG A 76 -6.21 7.77 20.30
CA ARG A 76 -6.34 8.41 21.62
C ARG A 76 -5.96 9.89 21.56
N VAL A 77 -4.84 10.22 20.93
CA VAL A 77 -4.39 11.60 20.74
C VAL A 77 -5.40 12.41 19.91
N VAL A 78 -5.95 11.84 18.82
CA VAL A 78 -7.03 12.48 18.06
C VAL A 78 -8.24 12.79 18.94
N LYS A 79 -8.67 11.85 19.81
CA LYS A 79 -9.77 12.08 20.75
C LYS A 79 -9.44 13.19 21.76
N MET A 80 -8.21 13.22 22.27
CA MET A 80 -7.75 14.27 23.20
C MET A 80 -7.71 15.65 22.54
N LEU A 81 -7.16 15.75 21.32
CA LEU A 81 -7.12 17.00 20.55
C LEU A 81 -8.52 17.54 20.26
N LYS A 82 -9.48 16.66 19.93
CA LYS A 82 -10.89 17.04 19.75
C LYS A 82 -11.49 17.60 21.03
N LYS A 83 -11.22 16.98 22.19
CA LYS A 83 -11.68 17.46 23.51
C LYS A 83 -11.05 18.81 23.88
N ALA A 84 -9.79 19.01 23.53
CA ALA A 84 -9.07 20.26 23.75
C ALA A 84 -9.43 21.38 22.74
N GLY A 85 -10.40 21.17 21.84
CA GLY A 85 -10.79 22.16 20.82
C GLY A 85 -9.84 22.26 19.61
N ARG A 86 -8.71 21.53 19.62
CA ARG A 86 -7.70 21.49 18.55
C ARG A 86 -8.14 20.61 17.37
N LYS A 87 -9.28 20.94 16.76
CA LYS A 87 -9.91 20.15 15.68
C LYS A 87 -9.04 20.08 14.41
N ARG A 88 -8.26 21.12 14.11
CA ARG A 88 -7.36 21.15 12.94
C ARG A 88 -6.26 20.10 13.06
N ASP A 89 -5.58 20.07 14.20
CA ASP A 89 -4.51 19.10 14.47
C ASP A 89 -5.04 17.66 14.50
N ALA A 90 -6.23 17.47 15.10
CA ALA A 90 -6.91 16.18 15.09
C ALA A 90 -7.20 15.67 13.67
N ARG A 91 -7.63 16.57 12.77
CA ARG A 91 -7.88 16.23 11.35
C ARG A 91 -6.60 15.95 10.61
N GLN A 92 -5.55 16.75 10.82
CA GLN A 92 -4.25 16.54 10.19
C GLN A 92 -3.66 15.18 10.59
N LEU A 93 -3.64 14.88 11.89
CA LEU A 93 -3.10 13.62 12.40
C LEU A 93 -3.88 12.41 11.86
N ALA A 94 -5.21 12.48 11.85
CA ALA A 94 -6.05 11.43 11.28
C ALA A 94 -5.82 11.27 9.77
N GLY A 95 -5.75 12.37 9.02
CA GLY A 95 -5.49 12.35 7.58
C GLY A 95 -4.16 11.70 7.23
N LEU A 96 -3.07 12.10 7.89
CA LEU A 96 -1.74 11.52 7.66
C LEU A 96 -1.72 10.01 7.94
N ARG A 97 -2.38 9.57 9.02
CA ARG A 97 -2.54 8.15 9.32
C ARG A 97 -3.30 7.43 8.22
N ASP A 98 -4.47 7.95 7.87
CA ASP A 98 -5.39 7.29 6.94
C ASP A 98 -4.76 7.23 5.53
N ASP A 99 -4.03 8.26 5.11
CA ASP A 99 -3.26 8.29 3.87
C ASP A 99 -2.17 7.22 3.85
N PHE A 100 -1.42 7.06 4.95
CA PHE A 100 -0.41 6.01 5.05
C PHE A 100 -1.03 4.61 4.95
N LEU A 101 -2.10 4.37 5.73
CA LEU A 101 -2.79 3.07 5.72
C LEU A 101 -3.39 2.76 4.35
N ALA A 102 -4.01 3.74 3.69
CA ALA A 102 -4.56 3.58 2.35
C ALA A 102 -3.47 3.25 1.31
N ARG A 103 -2.30 3.92 1.38
CA ARG A 103 -1.16 3.61 0.51
C ARG A 103 -0.62 2.21 0.77
N ARG A 104 -0.49 1.81 2.04
CA ARG A 104 -0.06 0.47 2.45
C ARG A 104 -1.02 -0.61 1.97
N ASP A 105 -2.33 -0.42 2.16
CA ASP A 105 -3.37 -1.36 1.71
C ASP A 105 -3.39 -1.48 0.18
N LYS A 106 -3.23 -0.37 -0.53
CA LYS A 106 -3.13 -0.38 -2.00
C LYS A 106 -1.91 -1.18 -2.47
N ALA A 107 -0.75 -0.99 -1.84
CA ALA A 107 0.45 -1.76 -2.14
C ALA A 107 0.27 -3.25 -1.81
N ALA A 108 -0.40 -3.56 -0.70
CA ALA A 108 -0.66 -4.93 -0.28
C ALA A 108 -1.56 -5.66 -1.28
N TRP A 109 -2.65 -5.02 -1.72
CA TRP A 109 -3.51 -5.58 -2.77
C TRP A 109 -2.78 -5.73 -4.11
N ALA A 110 -1.87 -4.82 -4.45
CA ALA A 110 -1.03 -4.95 -5.63
C ALA A 110 -0.11 -6.18 -5.54
N ALA A 111 0.52 -6.40 -4.38
CA ALA A 111 1.35 -7.57 -4.11
C ALA A 111 0.54 -8.88 -4.15
N VAL A 112 -0.64 -8.91 -3.51
CA VAL A 112 -1.57 -10.05 -3.57
C VAL A 112 -1.96 -10.34 -5.02
N LYS A 113 -2.33 -9.33 -5.80
CA LYS A 113 -2.68 -9.51 -7.22
C LYS A 113 -1.53 -10.09 -8.02
N LEU A 114 -0.32 -9.57 -7.83
CA LEU A 114 0.88 -10.07 -8.50
C LEU A 114 1.14 -11.53 -8.14
N ARG A 115 1.08 -11.88 -6.84
CA ARG A 115 1.25 -13.26 -6.37
C ARG A 115 0.22 -14.21 -6.97
N PHE A 116 -1.05 -13.81 -7.03
CA PHE A 116 -2.10 -14.57 -7.71
C PHE A 116 -1.79 -14.81 -9.19
N GLN A 117 -1.26 -13.81 -9.89
CA GLN A 117 -0.85 -13.95 -11.30
C GLN A 117 0.34 -14.90 -11.46
N THR A 118 1.39 -14.74 -10.64
CA THR A 118 2.57 -15.60 -10.66
C THR A 118 2.24 -17.06 -10.38
N LEU A 119 1.33 -17.31 -9.44
CA LEU A 119 0.88 -18.66 -9.07
C LEU A 119 -0.18 -19.25 -10.03
N GLY A 120 -0.64 -18.48 -11.03
CA GLY A 120 -1.71 -18.90 -11.94
C GLY A 120 -3.08 -19.10 -11.25
N LEU A 121 -3.31 -18.44 -10.12
CA LEU A 121 -4.55 -18.57 -9.35
C LEU A 121 -5.72 -17.82 -10.00
N SER A 122 -6.93 -18.24 -9.65
CA SER A 122 -8.16 -17.70 -10.20
C SER A 122 -8.33 -16.19 -9.94
N ALA A 123 -8.46 -15.39 -11.02
CA ALA A 123 -8.83 -13.98 -10.93
C ALA A 123 -10.22 -13.75 -10.30
N ARG A 124 -11.09 -14.77 -10.28
CA ARG A 124 -12.39 -14.73 -9.58
C ARG A 124 -12.20 -14.81 -8.06
N ALA A 125 -11.27 -15.65 -7.59
CA ALA A 125 -10.95 -15.76 -6.17
C ALA A 125 -10.37 -14.45 -5.63
N TYR A 126 -9.41 -13.84 -6.33
CA TYR A 126 -8.87 -12.52 -5.99
C TYR A 126 -9.96 -11.46 -5.87
N ARG A 127 -10.86 -11.35 -6.87
CA ARG A 127 -11.97 -10.38 -6.82
C ARG A 127 -12.92 -10.63 -5.65
N SER A 128 -13.21 -11.89 -5.35
CA SER A 128 -14.07 -12.24 -4.22
C SER A 128 -13.44 -11.86 -2.87
N LEU A 129 -12.13 -12.10 -2.68
CA LEU A 129 -11.42 -11.71 -1.46
C LEU A 129 -11.47 -10.20 -1.25
N LYS A 130 -11.22 -9.44 -2.34
CA LYS A 130 -11.30 -7.99 -2.31
C LYS A 130 -12.71 -7.47 -2.00
N GLN A 131 -13.74 -8.09 -2.56
CA GLN A 131 -15.15 -7.69 -2.34
C GLN A 131 -15.64 -7.94 -0.90
N VAL A 132 -15.15 -9.00 -0.25
CA VAL A 132 -15.52 -9.33 1.13
C VAL A 132 -14.79 -8.43 2.15
N GLY A 133 -13.83 -7.62 1.70
CA GLY A 133 -13.07 -6.74 2.58
C GLY A 133 -12.08 -7.49 3.47
N ALA A 134 -11.54 -8.62 2.98
CA ALA A 134 -10.47 -9.33 3.67
C ALA A 134 -9.25 -8.41 3.87
N ASP A 135 -8.51 -8.61 4.97
CA ASP A 135 -7.28 -7.84 5.23
C ASP A 135 -6.19 -8.26 4.22
N PRO A 136 -5.73 -7.35 3.32
CA PRO A 136 -4.74 -7.70 2.31
C PRO A 136 -3.41 -8.13 2.91
N GLN A 137 -3.04 -7.66 4.10
CA GLN A 137 -1.81 -8.07 4.78
C GLN A 137 -1.92 -9.52 5.25
N ALA A 138 -3.05 -9.89 5.85
CA ALA A 138 -3.31 -11.26 6.29
C ALA A 138 -3.38 -12.23 5.09
N VAL A 139 -4.04 -11.81 3.99
CA VAL A 139 -4.10 -12.58 2.74
C VAL A 139 -2.70 -12.82 2.19
N LEU A 140 -1.86 -11.77 2.11
CA LEU A 140 -0.49 -11.88 1.62
C LEU A 140 0.35 -12.81 2.51
N ALA A 141 0.29 -12.64 3.83
CA ALA A 141 1.01 -13.49 4.77
C ALA A 141 0.59 -14.97 4.68
N ARG A 142 -0.70 -15.25 4.42
CA ARG A 142 -1.18 -16.62 4.20
C ARG A 142 -0.71 -17.19 2.86
N LEU A 143 -0.70 -16.39 1.79
CA LEU A 143 -0.16 -16.79 0.49
C LEU A 143 1.33 -17.14 0.58
N ASP A 144 2.10 -16.37 1.35
CA ASP A 144 3.54 -16.59 1.49
C ASP A 144 3.87 -17.80 2.37
N ARG A 145 2.98 -18.16 3.30
CA ARG A 145 3.14 -19.34 4.16
C ARG A 145 2.64 -20.64 3.52
N THR A 146 1.71 -20.55 2.58
CA THR A 146 1.11 -21.75 1.98
C THR A 146 1.98 -22.22 0.81
N PRO A 147 2.36 -23.52 0.74
CA PRO A 147 3.10 -24.06 -0.38
C PRO A 147 2.38 -23.80 -1.70
N GLU A 148 3.14 -23.49 -2.75
CA GLU A 148 2.53 -23.21 -4.07
C GLU A 148 1.75 -24.41 -4.61
N GLU A 149 2.20 -25.62 -4.30
CA GLU A 149 1.59 -26.90 -4.67
C GLU A 149 0.19 -27.05 -4.10
N ASP A 150 -0.01 -26.64 -2.85
CA ASP A 150 -1.31 -26.69 -2.17
C ASP A 150 -2.28 -25.66 -2.76
N LEU A 151 -1.78 -24.50 -3.18
CA LEU A 151 -2.61 -23.43 -3.74
C LEU A 151 -3.04 -23.72 -5.20
N ARG A 152 -2.20 -24.40 -5.98
CA ARG A 152 -2.47 -24.70 -7.39
C ARG A 152 -3.59 -25.72 -7.52
N GLY A 153 -4.54 -25.44 -8.42
CA GLY A 153 -5.70 -26.30 -8.65
C GLY A 153 -6.83 -26.16 -7.63
N MET A 154 -6.66 -25.38 -6.55
CA MET A 154 -7.77 -25.08 -5.65
C MET A 154 -8.84 -24.21 -6.33
N GLY A 155 -10.10 -24.60 -6.17
CA GLY A 155 -11.24 -23.82 -6.63
C GLY A 155 -11.37 -22.49 -5.88
N ALA A 156 -12.01 -21.50 -6.51
CA ALA A 156 -12.11 -20.14 -5.97
C ALA A 156 -12.80 -20.06 -4.59
N ALA A 157 -13.72 -20.97 -4.29
CA ALA A 157 -14.38 -21.04 -2.98
C ALA A 157 -13.42 -21.48 -1.87
N ARG A 158 -12.58 -22.48 -2.14
CA ARG A 158 -11.61 -23.02 -1.17
C ARG A 158 -10.44 -22.08 -0.95
N LEU A 159 -9.95 -21.42 -2.00
CA LEU A 159 -8.98 -20.33 -1.87
C LEU A 159 -9.53 -19.17 -1.03
N ARG A 160 -10.82 -18.85 -1.18
CA ARG A 160 -11.47 -17.82 -0.36
C ARG A 160 -11.54 -18.23 1.11
N GLU A 161 -11.91 -19.47 1.41
CA GLU A 161 -11.99 -19.98 2.79
C GLU A 161 -10.62 -20.02 3.47
N LEU A 162 -9.58 -20.39 2.72
CA LEU A 162 -8.20 -20.44 3.22
C LEU A 162 -7.62 -19.03 3.47
N LEU A 163 -7.88 -18.09 2.56
CA LEU A 163 -7.21 -16.79 2.52
C LEU A 163 -8.03 -15.66 3.15
N GLY A 164 -9.36 -15.77 3.22
CA GLY A 164 -10.29 -14.80 3.81
C GLY A 164 -10.35 -14.86 5.33
#